data_AF-A0A0D9QPV1-F1
#
_entry.id   AF-A0A0D9QPV1-F1
#
_cell.length_a   1.000
_cell.length_b   1.000
_cell.length_c   1.000
_cell.angle_alpha   90.00
_cell.angle_beta   90.00
_cell.angle_gamma   90.00
#
_symmetry.space_group_name_H-M   'P 1'
#
loop_
_entity.id
_entity.type
_entity.pdbx_description
1 polymer ?
#
loop_
_entity_poly.entity_id
_entity_poly.type
_entity_poly.pdbx_seq_one_letter_code
_entity_poly.pdbx_strand_id
1 'polypeptide(L)'
;MLYCLWKSKRGYRIEDSLHEMGLRVGYKLNEYLPYKNKTKRCVSIISILTFLSKHLWKYLFQHSSDLLKSQDSIYEYMLCDKNILLNRFISVPKDYGNINCASFAAGIVEGMLCSSEFQAEVTAHTVYEDAKNFNTTIFIKFYPEVVDREKSH
;
A
#
# COMPACT_ATOMS: atom_id res chain seq x y z
N MET A 1 -8.34 14.13 -7.77
CA MET A 1 -9.09 12.85 -7.92
C MET A 1 -9.03 12.27 -9.35
N LEU A 2 -8.91 13.07 -10.41
CA LEU A 2 -8.92 12.56 -11.80
C LEU A 2 -7.62 11.88 -12.29
N TYR A 3 -6.48 12.12 -11.63
CA TYR A 3 -5.17 11.63 -12.13
C TYR A 3 -4.97 10.11 -11.91
N CYS A 4 -5.51 9.53 -10.82
CA CYS A 4 -5.38 8.10 -10.52
C CYS A 4 -6.34 7.21 -11.34
N LEU A 5 -7.39 7.79 -11.95
CA LEU A 5 -8.40 7.04 -12.72
C LEU A 5 -7.94 6.69 -14.15
N TRP A 6 -6.86 7.29 -14.64
CA TRP A 6 -6.53 7.25 -16.07
C TRP A 6 -5.67 6.05 -16.52
N LYS A 7 -5.19 5.21 -15.59
CA LYS A 7 -4.24 4.13 -15.92
C LYS A 7 -4.88 2.77 -16.26
N SER A 8 -6.19 2.68 -16.47
CA SER A 8 -6.85 1.41 -16.84
C SER A 8 -7.29 1.38 -18.31
N LYS A 9 -6.47 0.77 -19.18
CA LYS A 9 -6.96 0.21 -20.46
C LYS A 9 -6.28 -1.11 -20.84
N ARG A 10 -7.18 -2.08 -21.10
CA ARG A 10 -7.11 -3.36 -21.85
C ARG A 10 -6.51 -4.58 -21.13
N GLY A 11 -7.42 -5.47 -20.69
CA GLY A 11 -7.14 -6.74 -20.01
C GLY A 11 -7.46 -6.64 -18.52
N TYR A 12 -8.75 -6.54 -18.17
CA TYR A 12 -9.20 -6.26 -16.80
C TYR A 12 -8.86 -7.44 -15.87
N ARG A 13 -7.77 -7.35 -15.11
CA ARG A 13 -7.38 -8.38 -14.14
C ARG A 13 -8.14 -8.12 -12.85
N ILE A 14 -8.54 -9.19 -12.15
CA ILE A 14 -9.23 -9.07 -10.85
C ILE A 14 -8.38 -8.26 -9.86
N GLU A 15 -7.05 -8.37 -9.98
CA GLU A 15 -6.07 -7.58 -9.24
C GLU A 15 -6.27 -6.07 -9.39
N ASP A 16 -6.62 -5.58 -10.58
CA ASP A 16 -6.83 -4.15 -10.84
C ASP A 16 -8.10 -3.64 -10.14
N SER A 17 -9.17 -4.45 -10.16
CA SER A 17 -10.39 -4.14 -9.40
C SER A 17 -10.15 -4.15 -7.90
N LEU A 18 -9.40 -5.13 -7.41
CA LEU A 18 -9.01 -5.20 -6.00
C LEU A 18 -8.18 -3.97 -5.61
N HIS A 19 -7.23 -3.58 -6.45
CA HIS A 19 -6.44 -2.38 -6.23
C HIS A 19 -7.32 -1.12 -6.20
N GLU A 20 -8.23 -0.94 -7.15
CA GLU A 20 -9.14 0.23 -7.19
C GLU A 20 -10.07 0.28 -5.96
N MET A 21 -10.58 -0.87 -5.52
CA MET A 21 -11.36 -0.97 -4.28
C MET A 21 -10.52 -0.57 -3.07
N GLY A 22 -9.28 -1.05 -3.00
CA GLY A 22 -8.33 -0.69 -1.94
C GLY A 22 -8.07 0.81 -1.91
N LEU A 23 -7.88 1.43 -3.07
CA LEU A 23 -7.62 2.86 -3.22
C LEU A 23 -8.75 3.73 -2.63
N ARG A 24 -10.01 3.37 -2.87
CA ARG A 24 -11.17 4.05 -2.27
C ARG A 24 -11.21 3.89 -0.75
N VAL A 25 -10.84 2.73 -0.23
CA VAL A 25 -10.74 2.48 1.22
C VAL A 25 -9.60 3.30 1.82
N GLY A 26 -8.44 3.35 1.16
CA GLY A 26 -7.28 4.15 1.56
C GLY A 26 -7.62 5.62 1.76
N TYR A 27 -8.35 6.24 0.82
CA TYR A 27 -8.79 7.64 0.97
C TYR A 27 -9.61 7.88 2.24
N LYS A 28 -10.56 7.00 2.56
CA LYS A 28 -11.38 7.12 3.77
C LYS A 28 -10.57 6.88 5.05
N LEU A 29 -9.63 5.95 4.99
CA LEU A 29 -8.78 5.61 6.13
C LEU A 29 -7.80 6.74 6.49
N ASN A 30 -7.38 7.54 5.51
CA ASN A 30 -6.45 8.64 5.76
C ASN A 30 -7.00 9.73 6.68
N GLU A 31 -8.33 9.92 6.71
CA GLU A 31 -8.95 10.88 7.64
C GLU A 31 -9.15 10.24 9.03
N TYR A 32 -9.59 8.98 9.06
CA TYR A 32 -9.96 8.29 10.29
C TYR A 32 -8.76 7.85 11.14
N LEU A 33 -7.74 7.25 10.53
CA LEU A 33 -6.61 6.66 11.26
C LEU A 33 -5.77 7.70 12.02
N PRO A 34 -5.35 8.84 11.43
CA PRO A 34 -4.61 9.87 12.14
C PRO A 34 -5.43 10.47 13.29
N TYR A 35 -6.74 10.69 13.10
CA TYR A 35 -7.64 11.16 14.15
C TYR A 35 -7.68 10.18 15.33
N LYS A 36 -7.90 8.88 15.05
CA LYS A 36 -7.94 7.84 16.08
C LYS A 36 -6.62 7.71 16.85
N ASN A 37 -5.48 7.83 16.15
CA ASN A 37 -4.16 7.70 16.75
C ASN A 37 -3.60 9.04 17.29
N LYS A 38 -4.38 10.14 17.24
CA LYS A 38 -3.95 11.50 17.61
C LYS A 38 -2.62 11.90 16.96
N THR A 39 -2.39 11.45 15.74
CA THR A 39 -1.12 11.65 15.03
C THR A 39 -1.17 12.97 14.28
N LYS A 40 -0.09 13.75 14.36
CA LYS A 40 0.06 14.97 13.55
C LYS A 40 0.18 14.60 12.07
N ARG A 41 -0.19 15.52 11.18
CA ARG A 41 -0.03 15.36 9.74
C ARG A 41 1.43 15.03 9.41
N CYS A 42 1.66 13.96 8.66
CA CYS A 42 2.99 13.58 8.22
C CYS A 42 3.49 14.58 7.17
N VAL A 43 4.71 15.08 7.35
CA VAL A 43 5.34 16.08 6.46
C VAL A 43 6.50 15.51 5.63
N SER A 44 7.06 14.37 6.04
CA SER A 44 8.13 13.68 5.30
C SER A 44 7.69 12.29 4.83
N ILE A 45 8.34 11.80 3.77
CA ILE A 45 8.10 10.47 3.18
C ILE A 45 8.34 9.39 4.25
N ILE A 46 9.45 9.49 4.98
CA ILE A 46 9.76 8.53 6.06
C ILE A 46 8.68 8.55 7.15
N SER A 47 8.14 9.73 7.49
CA SER A 47 7.08 9.86 8.51
C SER A 47 5.80 9.16 8.08
N ILE A 48 5.34 9.37 6.84
CA ILE A 48 4.11 8.73 6.35
C ILE A 48 4.31 7.21 6.17
N LEU A 49 5.46 6.77 5.65
CA LEU A 49 5.76 5.35 5.51
C LEU A 49 5.85 4.63 6.86
N THR A 50 6.45 5.25 7.87
CA THR A 50 6.48 4.72 9.24
C THR A 50 5.08 4.65 9.83
N PHE A 51 4.24 5.65 9.56
CA PHE A 51 2.84 5.63 9.98
C PHE A 51 2.07 4.47 9.33
N LEU A 52 2.29 4.22 8.04
CA LEU A 52 1.67 3.09 7.33
C LEU A 52 2.13 1.74 7.91
N SER A 53 3.44 1.53 8.05
CA SER A 53 4.02 0.30 8.60
C SER A 53 3.54 -0.02 10.03
N LYS A 54 3.30 1.00 10.86
CA LYS A 54 2.91 0.81 12.27
C LYS A 54 1.40 0.86 12.50
N HIS A 55 0.73 1.90 12.04
CA HIS A 55 -0.67 2.18 12.39
C HIS A 55 -1.66 1.57 11.40
N LEU A 56 -1.41 1.73 10.10
CA LEU A 56 -2.27 1.11 9.09
C LEU A 56 -2.16 -0.42 9.18
N TRP A 57 -0.94 -0.95 9.22
CA TRP A 57 -0.71 -2.38 9.28
C TRP A 57 -1.29 -3.02 10.54
N LYS A 58 -1.11 -2.39 11.70
CA LYS A 58 -1.75 -2.87 12.94
C LYS A 58 -3.27 -2.82 12.85
N TYR A 59 -3.85 -1.82 12.20
CA TYR A 59 -5.29 -1.73 12.03
C TYR A 59 -5.83 -2.82 11.09
N LEU A 60 -5.14 -3.11 9.99
CA LEU A 60 -5.57 -4.11 9.01
C LEU A 60 -5.25 -5.55 9.45
N PHE A 61 -4.00 -5.80 9.84
CA PHE A 61 -3.43 -7.13 10.03
C PHE A 61 -3.04 -7.44 11.48
N GLN A 62 -3.28 -6.52 12.42
CA GLN A 62 -2.98 -6.67 13.86
C GLN A 62 -1.49 -6.80 14.23
N HIS A 63 -0.59 -6.54 13.29
CA HIS A 63 0.85 -6.49 13.51
C HIS A 63 1.49 -5.40 12.64
N SER A 64 2.79 -5.14 12.79
CA SER A 64 3.52 -4.14 11.99
C SER A 64 4.24 -4.80 10.82
N SER A 65 4.39 -4.07 9.71
CA SER A 65 5.27 -4.46 8.61
C SER A 65 6.69 -3.95 8.80
N ASP A 66 7.63 -4.57 8.10
CA ASP A 66 9.00 -4.07 7.98
C ASP A 66 9.08 -3.04 6.85
N LEU A 67 9.60 -1.85 7.16
CA LEU A 67 9.85 -0.79 6.17
C LEU A 67 11.30 -0.86 5.71
N LEU A 68 11.51 -1.06 4.41
CA LEU A 68 12.81 -1.10 3.77
C LEU A 68 12.91 0.00 2.72
N LYS A 69 14.11 0.58 2.56
CA LYS A 69 14.43 1.52 1.48
C LYS A 69 15.22 0.77 0.41
N SER A 70 14.90 1.01 -0.86
CA SER A 70 15.68 0.45 -1.97
C SER A 70 17.12 0.96 -1.93
N GLN A 71 18.09 0.09 -2.23
CA GLN A 71 19.50 0.46 -2.30
C GLN A 71 19.82 1.20 -3.60
N ASP A 72 19.07 0.90 -4.66
CA ASP A 72 19.37 1.36 -6.02
C ASP A 72 18.63 2.66 -6.39
N SER A 73 17.60 3.04 -5.62
CA SER A 73 16.74 4.18 -5.95
C SER A 73 16.27 4.93 -4.72
N ILE A 74 16.42 6.26 -4.75
CA ILE A 74 15.91 7.16 -3.71
C ILE A 74 14.39 7.29 -3.73
N TYR A 75 13.74 6.88 -4.84
CA TYR A 75 12.30 6.99 -5.05
C TYR A 75 11.54 5.76 -4.54
N GLU A 76 12.24 4.70 -4.15
CA GLU A 76 11.65 3.38 -3.97
C GLU A 76 11.77 2.89 -2.53
N TYR A 77 10.63 2.46 -2.00
CA TYR A 77 10.46 1.93 -0.65
C TYR A 77 9.63 0.66 -0.70
N MET A 78 9.77 -0.19 0.32
CA MET A 78 9.14 -1.50 0.37
C MET A 78 8.56 -1.73 1.76
N LEU A 79 7.30 -2.17 1.81
CA LEU A 79 6.68 -2.69 3.04
C LEU A 79 6.63 -4.21 2.91
N CYS A 80 7.39 -4.90 3.75
CA CYS A 80 7.49 -6.35 3.77
C CYS A 80 6.71 -6.92 4.94
N ASP A 81 5.94 -7.97 4.66
CA ASP A 81 5.08 -8.63 5.63
C ASP A 81 5.11 -10.14 5.40
N LYS A 82 5.28 -10.90 6.48
CA LYS A 82 5.22 -12.36 6.45
C LYS A 82 3.84 -12.81 6.89
N ASN A 83 3.21 -13.65 6.07
CA ASN A 83 1.91 -14.25 6.35
C ASN A 83 0.77 -13.22 6.53
N ILE A 84 0.77 -12.18 5.69
CA ILE A 84 -0.25 -11.13 5.68
C ILE A 84 -1.66 -11.75 5.62
N LEU A 85 -2.50 -11.42 6.61
CA LEU A 85 -3.84 -12.00 6.76
C LEU A 85 -4.86 -11.29 5.85
N LEU A 86 -4.75 -11.48 4.54
CA LEU A 86 -5.64 -10.86 3.55
C LEU A 86 -7.04 -11.49 3.51
N ASN A 87 -7.18 -12.74 3.95
CA ASN A 87 -8.46 -13.47 4.02
C ASN A 87 -9.51 -12.81 4.93
N ARG A 88 -9.10 -11.87 5.80
CA ARG A 88 -10.04 -11.07 6.61
C ARG A 88 -10.89 -10.13 5.75
N PHE A 89 -10.34 -9.64 4.65
CA PHE A 89 -10.96 -8.59 3.84
C PHE A 89 -11.57 -9.13 2.55
N ILE A 90 -11.02 -10.23 2.03
CA ILE A 90 -11.40 -10.81 0.76
C ILE A 90 -11.56 -12.31 0.94
N SER A 91 -12.76 -12.83 0.67
CA SER A 91 -12.99 -14.27 0.54
C SER A 91 -12.77 -14.64 -0.93
N VAL A 92 -11.61 -15.23 -1.24
CA VAL A 92 -11.36 -15.74 -2.60
C VAL A 92 -11.96 -17.14 -2.74
N PRO A 93 -12.87 -17.38 -3.71
CA PRO A 93 -13.35 -18.72 -3.98
C PRO A 93 -12.19 -19.61 -4.45
N LYS A 94 -12.17 -20.87 -4.00
CA LYS A 94 -11.05 -21.82 -4.25
C LYS A 94 -10.74 -22.02 -5.75
N ASP A 95 -11.70 -21.75 -6.62
CA ASP A 95 -11.60 -21.91 -8.08
C ASP A 95 -10.75 -20.84 -8.77
N TYR A 96 -10.39 -19.76 -8.07
CA TYR A 96 -9.67 -18.62 -8.65
C TYR A 96 -8.13 -18.67 -8.49
N GLY A 97 -7.58 -19.73 -7.90
CA GLY A 97 -6.13 -19.88 -7.69
C GLY A 97 -5.53 -18.81 -6.75
N ASN A 98 -4.19 -18.67 -6.80
CA ASN A 98 -3.44 -17.65 -6.04
C ASN A 98 -3.69 -16.24 -6.61
N ILE A 99 -4.89 -15.69 -6.44
CA ILE A 99 -5.14 -14.27 -6.71
C ILE A 99 -4.24 -13.44 -5.79
N ASN A 100 -3.52 -12.48 -6.36
CA ASN A 100 -2.74 -11.50 -5.62
C ASN A 100 -3.67 -10.56 -4.83
N CYS A 101 -4.21 -11.03 -3.71
CA CYS A 101 -5.04 -10.23 -2.80
C CYS A 101 -4.25 -9.06 -2.21
N ALA A 102 -2.92 -9.11 -2.28
CA ALA A 102 -2.09 -8.03 -1.83
C ALA A 102 -2.24 -6.79 -2.73
N SER A 103 -2.77 -6.92 -3.95
CA SER A 103 -3.16 -5.77 -4.78
C SER A 103 -4.19 -4.87 -4.08
N PHE A 104 -5.09 -5.44 -3.27
CA PHE A 104 -6.02 -4.65 -2.44
C PHE A 104 -5.28 -3.85 -1.35
N ALA A 105 -4.32 -4.49 -0.68
CA ALA A 105 -3.49 -3.80 0.33
C ALA A 105 -2.62 -2.70 -0.30
N ALA A 106 -2.04 -2.95 -1.49
CA ALA A 106 -1.33 -1.95 -2.27
C ALA A 106 -2.23 -0.76 -2.62
N GLY A 107 -3.46 -1.03 -3.05
CA GLY A 107 -4.46 0.01 -3.30
C GLY A 107 -4.74 0.87 -2.06
N ILE A 108 -4.92 0.27 -0.89
CA ILE A 108 -5.13 1.03 0.36
C ILE A 108 -3.94 1.97 0.64
N VAL A 109 -2.72 1.46 0.51
CA VAL A 109 -1.50 2.24 0.69
C VAL A 109 -1.45 3.40 -0.31
N GLU A 110 -1.71 3.13 -1.59
CA GLU A 110 -1.75 4.16 -2.64
C GLU A 110 -2.78 5.25 -2.37
N GLY A 111 -4.00 4.84 -1.98
CA GLY A 111 -5.07 5.77 -1.63
C GLY A 111 -4.67 6.70 -0.48
N MET A 112 -4.06 6.16 0.58
CA MET A 112 -3.60 6.97 1.72
C MET A 112 -2.49 7.96 1.33
N LEU A 113 -1.49 7.48 0.58
CA LEU A 113 -0.39 8.30 0.08
C LEU A 113 -0.91 9.43 -0.82
N CYS A 114 -1.84 9.12 -1.72
CA CYS A 114 -2.46 10.09 -2.61
C CYS A 114 -3.26 11.16 -1.85
N SER A 115 -4.07 10.79 -0.84
CA SER A 115 -4.78 11.79 0.00
C SER A 115 -3.85 12.64 0.87
N SER A 116 -2.63 12.17 1.13
CA SER A 116 -1.63 12.90 1.91
C SER A 116 -0.67 13.70 1.03
N GLU A 117 -0.95 13.83 -0.27
CA GLU A 117 -0.11 14.55 -1.25
C GLU A 117 1.29 13.95 -1.44
N PHE A 118 1.43 12.65 -1.20
CA PHE A 118 2.64 11.85 -1.48
C PHE A 118 2.38 10.91 -2.65
N GLN A 119 2.13 11.45 -3.84
CA GLN A 119 1.85 10.67 -5.06
C GLN A 119 2.92 9.59 -5.30
N ALA A 120 2.46 8.35 -5.45
CA ALA A 120 3.30 7.19 -5.68
C ALA A 120 2.54 6.16 -6.50
N GLU A 121 3.28 5.33 -7.23
CA GLU A 121 2.77 4.10 -7.80
C GLU A 121 3.04 2.96 -6.82
N VAL A 122 2.00 2.20 -6.46
CA VAL A 122 2.11 1.13 -5.47
C VAL A 122 1.72 -0.20 -6.09
N THR A 123 2.59 -1.20 -5.95
CA THR A 123 2.35 -2.55 -6.44
C THR A 123 2.59 -3.56 -5.33
N ALA A 124 1.96 -4.72 -5.41
CA ALA A 124 2.20 -5.80 -4.46
C ALA A 124 2.68 -7.06 -5.17
N HIS A 125 3.62 -7.75 -4.53
CA HIS A 125 4.10 -9.03 -4.96
C HIS A 125 4.12 -9.99 -3.77
N THR A 126 3.55 -11.19 -3.94
CA THR A 126 3.56 -12.24 -2.91
C THR A 126 4.38 -13.42 -3.42
N VAL A 127 5.40 -13.78 -2.65
CA VAL A 127 6.23 -14.96 -2.87
C VAL A 127 5.80 -16.04 -1.88
N TYR A 128 5.39 -17.19 -2.41
CA TYR A 128 5.01 -18.35 -1.60
C TYR A 128 6.23 -19.25 -1.41
N GLU A 129 6.65 -19.43 -0.17
CA GLU A 129 7.69 -20.39 0.20
C GLU A 129 7.05 -21.77 0.42
N ASP A 130 5.92 -21.82 1.13
CA ASP A 130 5.12 -23.02 1.38
C ASP A 130 3.62 -22.69 1.41
N ALA A 131 2.76 -23.72 1.53
CA ALA A 131 1.32 -23.53 1.73
C ALA A 131 0.94 -22.71 2.98
N LYS A 132 1.86 -22.59 3.96
CA LYS A 132 1.66 -21.82 5.20
C LYS A 132 2.55 -20.58 5.32
N ASN A 133 3.60 -20.49 4.50
CA ASN A 133 4.61 -19.44 4.59
C ASN A 133 4.64 -18.66 3.27
N PHE A 134 4.27 -17.39 3.34
CA PHE A 134 4.36 -16.49 2.18
C PHE A 134 4.77 -15.10 2.63
N ASN A 135 5.62 -14.47 1.83
CA ASN A 135 6.09 -13.11 2.06
C ASN A 135 5.43 -12.20 1.03
N THR A 136 4.79 -11.14 1.52
CA THR A 136 4.20 -10.12 0.68
C THR A 136 5.00 -8.85 0.79
N THR A 137 5.33 -8.29 -0.36
CA THR A 137 6.10 -7.05 -0.49
C THR A 137 5.26 -6.04 -1.24
N ILE A 138 4.97 -4.92 -0.60
CA ILE A 138 4.34 -3.77 -1.22
C ILE A 138 5.45 -2.80 -1.65
N PHE A 139 5.66 -2.70 -2.95
CA PHE A 139 6.60 -1.76 -3.56
C PHE A 139 5.92 -0.41 -3.73
N ILE A 140 6.58 0.64 -3.26
CA ILE A 140 6.12 2.03 -3.31
C ILE A 140 7.16 2.82 -4.07
N LYS A 141 6.77 3.38 -5.23
CA LYS A 141 7.61 4.24 -6.04
C LYS A 141 7.04 5.64 -6.08
N PHE A 142 7.67 6.56 -5.36
CA PHE A 142 7.26 7.96 -5.33
C PHE A 142 7.53 8.64 -6.68
N TYR A 143 6.66 9.58 -7.03
CA TYR A 143 6.89 10.42 -8.19
C TYR A 143 8.01 11.43 -7.91
N PRO A 144 8.80 11.83 -8.93
CA PRO A 144 9.95 12.71 -8.75
C PRO A 144 9.62 14.00 -7.99
N GLU A 145 8.47 14.61 -8.27
CA GLU A 145 8.02 15.85 -7.63
C GLU A 145 7.85 15.73 -6.11
N VAL A 146 7.50 14.55 -5.61
CA VAL A 146 7.33 14.30 -4.16
C VAL A 146 8.69 14.25 -3.48
N VAL A 147 9.67 13.61 -4.12
CA VAL A 147 11.03 13.48 -3.59
C VAL A 147 11.77 14.81 -3.67
N ASP A 148 11.59 15.57 -4.75
CA ASP A 148 12.22 16.88 -4.90
C ASP A 148 11.65 17.90 -3.91
N ARG A 149 10.35 17.81 -3.59
CA ARG A 149 9.75 18.56 -2.48
C ARG A 149 10.36 18.19 -1.13
N GLU A 150 10.61 16.91 -0.87
CA GLU A 150 11.24 16.47 0.38
C GLU A 150 12.69 16.96 0.52
N LYS A 151 13.47 17.02 -0.56
CA LYS A 151 14.84 17.57 -0.55
C LYS A 151 14.90 19.07 -0.31
N SER A 152 13.82 19.78 -0.62
CA SER A 152 13.75 21.25 -0.50
C SER A 152 13.38 21.71 0.92
N HIS A 153 13.06 20.77 1.81
CA HIS A 153 12.77 20.96 3.23
C HIS A 153 13.96 20.56 4.11
#